data_AF-A0A958P0Z8-F1
#
_entry.id   AF-A0A958P0Z8-F1
#
_cell.length_a   1.000
_cell.length_b   1.000
_cell.length_c   1.000
_cell.angle_alpha   90.00
_cell.angle_beta   90.00
_cell.angle_gamma   90.00
#
_symmetry.space_group_name_H-M   'P 1'
#
loop_
_entity.id
_entity.type
_entity.pdbx_description
1 polymer ?
#
loop_
_entity_poly.entity_id
_entity_poly.type
_entity_poly.pdbx_seq_one_letter_code
_entity_poly.pdbx_strand_id
1 'polypeptide(L)' 'WMKILIRDVNDPFKLLPNEKSGGVNVIDLANIHSCSFISTQDLGKKYSNDTFEILGRFDNSDLRGCNLLIN' A
#
# COMPACT_ATOMS: atom_id res chain seq x y z
N TRP A 1 -16.59 -1.15 7.67
CA TRP A 1 -16.50 0.31 7.72
C TRP A 1 -15.16 0.75 7.14
N MET A 2 -14.06 0.19 7.64
CA MET A 2 -12.73 0.27 7.00
C MET A 2 -12.50 -0.83 5.95
N LYS A 3 -11.76 -0.51 4.88
CA LYS A 3 -11.26 -1.42 3.84
C LYS A 3 -9.83 -1.05 3.46
N ILE A 4 -8.95 -2.05 3.38
CA ILE A 4 -7.59 -1.91 2.90
C ILE A 4 -7.53 -2.32 1.42
N LEU A 5 -6.88 -1.50 0.60
CA LEU A 5 -6.57 -1.78 -0.79
C LEU A 5 -5.05 -1.72 -1.00
N ILE A 6 -4.54 -2.63 -1.80
CA ILE A 6 -3.14 -2.60 -2.24
C ILE A 6 -3.09 -2.05 -3.66
N ARG A 7 -2.31 -0.98 -3.88
CA ARG A 7 -2.09 -0.37 -5.19
C ARG A 7 -0.69 -0.63 -5.71
N ASP A 8 -0.52 -0.56 -7.02
CA ASP A 8 0.79 -0.57 -7.65
C ASP A 8 1.60 0.64 -7.15
N VAL A 9 2.90 0.43 -6.94
CA VAL A 9 3.80 1.49 -6.45
C VAL A 9 4.12 2.50 -7.55
N ASN A 10 4.06 2.08 -8.81
CA ASN A 10 4.37 2.91 -9.98
C ASN A 10 3.11 3.48 -10.65
N ASP A 11 1.94 2.89 -10.39
CA ASP A 11 0.65 3.36 -10.92
C ASP A 11 -0.39 3.45 -9.80
N PRO A 12 -0.73 4.65 -9.31
CA PRO A 12 -1.63 4.82 -8.17
C PRO A 12 -3.08 4.42 -8.47
N PHE A 13 -3.48 4.28 -9.74
CA PHE A 13 -4.84 3.92 -10.14
C PHE A 13 -5.03 2.41 -10.33
N LYS A 14 -3.94 1.64 -10.29
CA LYS A 14 -3.97 0.19 -10.47
C LYS A 14 -3.99 -0.53 -9.11
N LEU A 15 -5.08 -1.23 -8.84
CA LEU A 15 -5.17 -2.11 -7.67
C LEU A 15 -4.52 -3.46 -7.96
N LEU A 16 -3.78 -3.99 -6.98
CA LEU A 16 -3.18 -5.30 -7.05
C LEU A 16 -4.12 -6.36 -6.44
N PRO A 17 -4.12 -7.59 -6.98
CA PRO A 17 -4.82 -8.71 -6.35
C PRO A 17 -4.21 -9.04 -4.98
N ASN A 18 -4.94 -9.84 -4.20
CA ASN A 18 -4.42 -10.44 -2.96
C ASN A 18 -3.09 -11.17 -3.23
N GLU A 19 -2.29 -11.33 -2.17
CA GLU A 19 -0.97 -11.94 -2.18
C GLU A 19 0.12 -11.14 -2.92
N LYS A 20 -0.18 -9.93 -3.40
CA LYS A 20 0.83 -9.02 -3.94
C LYS A 20 1.11 -7.87 -2.98
N SER A 21 2.36 -7.46 -2.95
CA SER A 21 2.83 -6.31 -2.17
C SER A 21 2.73 -5.04 -3.00
N GLY A 22 2.37 -3.93 -2.36
CA GLY A 22 2.23 -2.63 -3.00
C GLY A 22 1.91 -1.53 -2.00
N GLY A 23 1.61 -0.32 -2.51
CA GLY A 23 1.25 0.81 -1.66
C GLY A 23 -0.08 0.57 -0.94
N VAL A 24 -0.20 0.99 0.31
CA VAL A 24 -1.40 0.80 1.12
C VAL A 24 -2.33 2.00 1.01
N ASN A 25 -3.56 1.73 0.58
CA ASN A 25 -4.67 2.67 0.62
C ASN A 25 -5.68 2.23 1.69
N VAL A 26 -6.12 3.17 2.52
CA VAL A 26 -7.15 2.97 3.55
C VAL A 26 -8.41 3.71 3.12
N ILE A 27 -9.53 3.00 3.09
CA ILE A 27 -10.87 3.57 2.96
C ILE A 27 -11.58 3.35 4.27
N ASP A 28 -12.01 4.41 4.93
CA ASP A 28 -12.76 4.34 6.18
C ASP A 28 -14.00 5.24 6.13
N LEU A 29 -15.16 4.61 5.95
CA LEU A 29 -16.43 5.31 5.80
C LEU A 29 -17.07 5.77 7.12
N ALA A 30 -16.59 5.36 8.31
CA ALA A 30 -17.08 6.03 9.52
C ALA A 30 -16.42 7.40 9.72
N ASN A 31 -15.31 7.65 9.03
CA ASN A 31 -14.64 8.94 8.94
C ASN A 31 -15.21 9.81 7.79
N ILE A 32 -16.52 9.72 7.50
CA ILE A 32 -17.19 10.42 6.39
C ILE A 32 -17.16 11.95 6.53
N HIS A 33 -17.12 12.46 7.76
CA HIS A 33 -17.01 13.89 8.05
C HIS A 33 -15.56 14.37 8.20
N SER A 34 -14.59 13.48 7.95
CA SER A 34 -13.16 13.77 8.00
C SER A 34 -12.47 13.19 6.76
N CYS A 35 -11.30 12.55 6.91
CA CYS A 35 -10.55 11.96 5.80
C CYS A 35 -10.92 10.47 5.67
N SER A 36 -11.87 10.15 4.80
CA SER A 36 -12.29 8.77 4.55
C SER A 36 -11.38 7.99 3.61
N PHE A 37 -10.45 8.66 2.93
CA PHE A 37 -9.57 8.06 1.92
C PHE A 37 -8.13 8.50 2.15
N ILE A 38 -7.27 7.57 2.53
CA ILE A 38 -5.86 7.84 2.81
C ILE A 38 -5.01 6.96 1.89
N SER A 39 -4.21 7.59 1.04
CA SER A 39 -3.08 6.93 0.36
C SER A 39 -1.86 7.08 1.27
N THR A 40 -1.46 5.98 1.89
CA THR A 40 -0.32 6.00 2.81
C THR A 40 1.00 5.94 2.05
N GLN A 41 2.07 6.22 2.77
CA GLN A 41 3.43 5.93 2.34
C GLN A 41 3.92 4.57 2.87
N ASP A 42 3.02 3.62 3.10
CA ASP A 42 3.34 2.26 3.54
C ASP A 42 3.32 1.27 2.37
N LEU A 43 4.24 0.31 2.40
CA LEU A 43 4.17 -0.91 1.62
C LEU A 43 3.47 -1.98 2.46
N GLY A 44 2.52 -2.68 1.85
CA GLY A 44 1.79 -3.74 2.52
C GLY A 44 1.34 -4.81 1.56
N LYS A 45 0.85 -5.90 2.15
CA LYS A 45 0.33 -7.06 1.42
C LYS A 45 -1.00 -7.46 2.05
N LYS A 46 -2.02 -7.63 1.20
CA LYS A 46 -3.32 -8.16 1.62
C LYS A 46 -3.38 -9.66 1.33
N TYR A 47 -3.84 -10.42 2.30
CA TYR A 47 -4.00 -11.87 2.22
C TYR A 47 -5.41 -12.28 1.84
N SER A 48 -5.54 -13.50 1.33
CA SER A 48 -6.84 -14.04 0.90
C SER A 48 -7.83 -14.31 2.04
N ASN A 49 -7.35 -14.41 3.28
CA ASN A 49 -8.15 -14.53 4.50
C ASN A 49 -8.59 -13.16 5.07
N ASP A 50 -8.56 -12.10 4.25
CA ASP A 50 -8.89 -10.72 4.60
C ASP A 50 -8.02 -10.06 5.67
N THR A 51 -6.89 -10.67 6.05
CA THR A 51 -5.85 -9.98 6.83
C THR A 51 -4.92 -9.19 5.92
N PHE A 52 -4.12 -8.31 6.50
CA PHE A 52 -3.07 -7.61 5.80
C PHE A 52 -1.90 -7.39 6.76
N GLU A 53 -0.73 -7.12 6.19
CA GLU A 53 0.45 -6.73 6.95
C GLU A 53 1.11 -5.49 6.32
N ILE A 54 1.81 -4.73 7.17
CA ILE A 54 2.70 -3.65 6.73
C ILE A 54 4.10 -4.23 6.65
N LEU A 55 4.71 -4.10 5.47
CA LEU A 55 6.05 -4.59 5.16
C LEU A 55 7.13 -3.54 5.43
N GLY A 56 6.75 -2.26 5.40
CA GLY A 56 7.65 -1.14 5.60
C GLY A 56 7.06 0.17 5.09
N ARG A 57 7.84 1.24 5.16
CA ARG A 57 7.52 2.54 4.55
C ARG A 57 8.21 2.64 3.19
N PHE A 58 7.71 3.49 2.29
CA PHE A 58 8.55 3.98 1.21
C PHE A 58 9.73 4.72 1.84
N ASP A 59 10.96 4.30 1.56
CA ASP A 59 12.07 5.23 1.61
C ASP A 59 12.16 5.92 0.25
N ASN A 60 12.34 7.25 0.26
CA ASN A 60 12.52 8.08 -0.94
C ASN A 60 13.77 7.71 -1.77
N SER A 61 14.50 6.65 -1.39
CA SER A 61 15.57 6.00 -2.13
C SER A 61 15.06 4.99 -3.16
N ASP A 62 13.95 4.29 -2.91
CA ASP A 62 13.50 3.17 -3.77
C ASP A 62 12.88 3.63 -5.09
N LEU A 63 12.35 4.86 -5.13
CA LEU A 63 11.86 5.51 -6.35
C LEU A 63 12.99 5.99 -7.28
N ARG A 64 14.23 6.01 -6.80
CA ARG A 64 15.41 6.53 -7.51
C ARG A 64 16.48 5.43 -7.68
N GLY A 65 16.16 4.38 -8.43
CA GLY A 65 17.08 3.57 -9.25
C GLY A 65 18.41 3.07 -8.65
N CYS A 66 18.65 1.76 -8.82
CA CYS A 66 19.86 0.99 -8.51
C CYS A 66 20.02 0.50 -7.05
N ASN A 67 19.52 -0.70 -6.78
CA ASN A 67 20.17 -1.61 -5.84
C ASN A 67 21.32 -2.33 -6.56
N LEU A 68 22.48 -1.67 -6.69
CA LEU A 68 23.77 -2.31 -6.95
C LEU A 68 24.49 -2.50 -5.61
N LEU A 69 24.00 -3.43 -4.81
CA LEU A 69 24.79 -4.05 -3.75
C LEU A 69 24.63 -5.55 -3.90
N ILE A 70 25.43 -6.09 -4.83
CA ILE A 70 25.89 -7.48 -4.75
C ILE A 70 26.93 -7.47 -3.63
N ASN A 71 26.73 -8.29 -2.60
CA ASN A 71 27.82 -8.86 -1.85
C ASN A 71 27.58 -10.36 -1.74
#